data_AF-A0A943ULR0-F1
#
_entry.id   AF-A0A943ULR0-F1
#
_cell.length_a   1.000
_cell.length_b   1.000
_cell.length_c   1.000
_cell.angle_alpha   90.00
_cell.angle_beta   90.00
_cell.angle_gamma   90.00
#
_symmetry.space_group_name_H-M   'P 1'
#
loop_
_entity.id
_entity.type
_entity.pdbx_description
1 polymer ?
#
loop_
_entity_poly.entity_id
_entity_poly.type
_entity_poly.pdbx_seq_one_letter_code
_entity_poly.pdbx_strand_id
1 'polypeptide(L)'
;MKKDEFVDLMRQQGWTAEEVKEMVEVPLCGCVRAGVPDEYGDTPHETGSIPMEYVSGKCWLVVVQGDSMRDYDLHEGDRLLVRTQDVARSGEIVVAHYDGGPTVKTYFEDEDGSKWLTPGNDNYQAMRIDDAHECRIFGVVQTIIHEHPLGDPATCIRAVKRAKQSAPTQVSERAIAYALSQIREHIQYKRHWFAVFAVLRDLRVVGGLGEFIDLLSEIMGEEAPDLDVKDLAKLNVLSFRKPVCLWDENDSPAGNGRFQAYREIAHRFRKKLSV
;
A
#
# COMPACT_ATOMS: atom_id res chain seq x y z
N MET A 1 12.23 1.16 -23.75
CA MET A 1 12.85 -0.16 -23.96
C MET A 1 11.77 -1.11 -24.42
N LYS A 2 11.88 -1.61 -25.65
CA LYS A 2 10.96 -2.64 -26.18
C LYS A 2 11.27 -3.99 -25.51
N LYS A 3 10.31 -4.92 -25.53
CA LYS A 3 10.48 -6.27 -24.95
C LYS A 3 11.76 -6.94 -25.43
N ASP A 4 12.07 -6.79 -26.71
CA ASP A 4 13.23 -7.42 -27.34
C ASP A 4 14.55 -6.80 -26.86
N GLU A 5 14.59 -5.47 -26.68
CA GLU A 5 15.75 -4.76 -26.12
C GLU A 5 16.03 -5.15 -24.65
N PHE A 6 14.98 -5.46 -23.87
CA PHE A 6 15.12 -5.93 -22.49
C PHE A 6 15.66 -7.36 -22.42
N VAL A 7 15.18 -8.24 -23.29
CA VAL A 7 15.65 -9.63 -23.39
C VAL A 7 17.12 -9.67 -23.81
N ASP A 8 17.52 -8.84 -24.78
CA ASP A 8 18.91 -8.75 -25.21
C ASP A 8 19.82 -8.17 -24.12
N LEU A 9 19.33 -7.18 -23.36
CA LEU A 9 20.03 -6.64 -22.19
C LEU A 9 20.25 -7.74 -21.13
N MET A 10 19.23 -8.53 -20.80
CA MET A 10 19.33 -9.59 -19.80
C MET A 10 20.32 -10.68 -20.23
N ARG A 11 20.31 -11.07 -21.51
CA ARG A 11 21.30 -12.01 -22.08
C ARG A 11 22.72 -11.45 -22.02
N GLN A 12 22.91 -10.16 -22.31
CA GLN A 12 24.21 -9.49 -22.19
C GLN A 12 24.73 -9.42 -20.75
N GLN A 13 23.83 -9.46 -19.75
CA GLN A 13 24.17 -9.55 -18.33
C GLN A 13 24.42 -10.99 -17.86
N GLY A 14 24.51 -11.96 -18.78
CA GLY A 14 24.87 -13.35 -18.46
C GLY A 14 23.71 -14.26 -18.07
N TRP A 15 22.45 -13.79 -18.20
CA TRP A 15 21.27 -14.64 -17.98
C TRP A 15 21.09 -15.57 -19.20
N THR A 16 21.45 -16.84 -19.05
CA THR A 16 21.25 -17.84 -20.10
C THR A 16 19.85 -18.45 -20.03
N ALA A 17 19.32 -18.84 -21.19
CA ALA A 17 18.08 -19.60 -21.27
C ALA A 17 18.21 -21.04 -20.70
N GLU A 18 19.33 -21.39 -20.06
CA GLU A 18 19.54 -22.69 -19.40
C GLU A 18 18.96 -22.74 -17.98
N GLU A 19 18.43 -21.62 -17.47
CA GLU A 19 17.57 -21.59 -16.27
C GLU A 19 16.11 -21.98 -16.58
N VAL A 20 15.88 -22.86 -17.56
CA VAL A 20 14.61 -23.58 -17.61
C VAL A 20 14.64 -24.55 -16.43
N LYS A 21 14.20 -24.07 -15.26
CA LYS A 21 13.96 -24.92 -14.10
C LYS A 21 13.06 -26.05 -14.58
N GLU A 22 13.47 -27.28 -14.34
CA GLU A 22 12.65 -28.45 -14.66
C GLU A 22 11.28 -28.25 -13.99
N MET A 23 10.23 -28.20 -14.80
CA MET A 23 8.87 -27.97 -14.32
C MET A 23 8.22 -29.32 -14.09
N VAL A 24 7.57 -29.50 -12.94
CA VAL A 24 6.79 -30.68 -12.62
C VAL A 24 5.33 -30.30 -12.47
N GLU A 25 4.46 -31.15 -13.00
CA GLU A 25 3.01 -30.98 -12.83
C GLU A 25 2.61 -31.51 -11.46
N VAL A 26 2.13 -30.61 -10.60
CA VAL A 26 1.66 -30.91 -9.25
C VAL A 26 0.13 -30.93 -9.27
N PRO A 27 -0.52 -31.98 -8.74
CA PRO A 27 -1.97 -32.07 -8.74
C PRO A 27 -2.61 -30.96 -7.90
N LEU A 28 -3.66 -30.34 -8.41
CA LEU A 28 -4.50 -29.41 -7.65
C LEU A 28 -5.63 -30.20 -6.97
N CYS A 29 -5.61 -30.24 -5.64
CA CYS A 29 -6.68 -30.80 -4.84
C CYS A 29 -7.72 -29.69 -4.55
N GLY A 30 -8.88 -29.79 -5.21
CA GLY A 30 -10.07 -29.03 -4.80
C GLY A 30 -10.50 -29.42 -3.37
N CYS A 31 -11.17 -28.49 -2.67
CA CYS A 31 -11.60 -28.56 -1.26
C CYS A 31 -11.65 -29.99 -0.70
N VAL A 32 -10.69 -30.32 0.17
CA VAL A 32 -10.50 -31.66 0.75
C VAL A 32 -11.77 -32.08 1.50
N ARG A 33 -12.58 -32.98 0.91
CA ARG A 33 -13.71 -33.61 1.61
C ARG A 33 -13.18 -34.67 2.58
N ALA A 34 -13.79 -34.74 3.76
CA ALA A 34 -13.51 -35.75 4.77
C ALA A 34 -13.65 -37.18 4.20
N GLY A 35 -12.70 -38.06 4.49
CA GLY A 35 -12.97 -39.50 4.57
C GLY A 35 -12.65 -40.40 3.38
N VAL A 36 -11.81 -40.02 2.40
CA VAL A 36 -11.36 -41.00 1.39
C VAL A 36 -9.84 -40.97 1.19
N PRO A 37 -9.11 -42.07 1.47
CA PRO A 37 -7.90 -42.39 0.74
C PRO A 37 -8.34 -42.88 -0.63
N ASP A 38 -8.45 -41.98 -1.60
CA ASP A 38 -8.57 -42.41 -2.99
C ASP A 38 -7.18 -42.44 -3.60
N GLU A 39 -6.73 -43.65 -3.86
CA GLU A 39 -6.17 -44.04 -5.15
C GLU A 39 -7.06 -43.45 -6.27
N TYR A 40 -6.95 -42.14 -6.52
CA TYR A 40 -7.72 -41.46 -7.58
C TYR A 40 -7.20 -41.96 -8.93
N GLY A 41 -8.08 -42.62 -9.68
CA GLY A 41 -7.82 -43.12 -11.02
C GLY A 41 -7.22 -42.04 -11.94
N ASP A 42 -6.01 -42.34 -12.40
CA ASP A 42 -5.31 -41.92 -13.62
C ASP A 42 -5.26 -40.45 -14.09
N THR A 43 -5.91 -39.44 -13.50
CA THR A 43 -5.57 -38.03 -13.82
C THR A 43 -6.15 -37.00 -12.85
N PRO A 44 -5.33 -36.09 -12.28
CA PRO A 44 -5.83 -34.85 -11.69
C PRO A 44 -6.57 -34.03 -12.76
N HIS A 45 -7.75 -33.50 -12.45
CA HIS A 45 -8.50 -32.66 -13.40
C HIS A 45 -7.82 -31.32 -13.70
N GLU A 46 -7.01 -30.83 -12.74
CA GLU A 46 -6.22 -29.61 -12.87
C GLU A 46 -4.84 -29.84 -12.20
N THR A 47 -3.78 -29.35 -12.85
CA THR A 47 -2.41 -29.40 -12.36
C THR A 47 -1.80 -28.00 -12.39
N GLY A 48 -0.86 -27.74 -11.49
CA GLY A 48 -0.03 -26.55 -11.52
C GLY A 48 1.40 -26.90 -11.89
N SER A 49 1.97 -26.14 -12.82
CA SER A 49 3.37 -26.28 -13.20
C SER A 49 4.27 -25.58 -12.18
N ILE A 50 5.04 -26.36 -11.42
CA ILE A 50 5.89 -25.86 -10.33
C ILE A 50 7.35 -26.19 -10.65
N PRO A 51 8.30 -25.26 -10.44
CA PRO A 51 9.72 -25.60 -10.56
C PRO A 51 10.12 -26.70 -9.58
N MET A 52 10.82 -27.73 -10.06
CA MET A 52 11.17 -28.95 -9.33
C MET A 52 11.90 -28.66 -8.01
N GLU A 53 12.69 -27.58 -7.93
CA GLU A 53 13.39 -27.17 -6.72
C GLU A 53 12.47 -26.88 -5.51
N TYR A 54 11.20 -26.52 -5.76
CA TYR A 54 10.22 -26.30 -4.70
C TYR A 54 9.49 -27.58 -4.30
N VAL A 55 9.55 -28.62 -5.13
CA VAL A 55 8.82 -29.88 -4.92
C VAL A 55 9.74 -30.89 -4.26
N SER A 56 9.43 -31.26 -3.02
CA SER A 56 10.17 -32.31 -2.30
C SER A 56 9.23 -33.40 -1.80
N GLY A 57 9.41 -34.63 -2.30
CA GLY A 57 8.52 -35.75 -2.02
C GLY A 57 7.15 -35.60 -2.70
N LYS A 58 6.11 -36.22 -2.12
CA LYS A 58 4.75 -36.18 -2.68
C LYS A 58 4.06 -34.86 -2.32
N CYS A 59 3.90 -33.97 -3.30
CA CYS A 59 3.27 -32.67 -3.11
C CYS A 59 1.93 -32.55 -3.86
N TRP A 60 1.11 -31.61 -3.41
CA TRP A 60 -0.17 -31.23 -4.03
C TRP A 60 -0.45 -29.75 -3.77
N LEU A 61 -1.32 -29.16 -4.59
CA LEU A 61 -1.74 -27.77 -4.46
C LEU A 61 -3.13 -27.70 -3.82
N VAL A 62 -3.38 -26.67 -3.02
CA VAL A 62 -4.72 -26.32 -2.51
C VAL A 62 -4.97 -24.83 -2.64
N VAL A 63 -6.20 -24.45 -2.90
CA VAL A 63 -6.62 -23.04 -2.97
C VAL A 63 -7.12 -22.59 -1.60
N VAL A 64 -6.59 -21.46 -1.12
CA VAL A 64 -7.02 -20.84 0.14
C VAL A 64 -8.42 -20.27 -0.01
N GLN A 65 -9.27 -20.56 0.98
CA GLN A 65 -10.60 -19.97 1.11
C GLN A 65 -10.73 -19.29 2.48
N GLY A 66 -11.16 -18.02 2.47
CA GLY A 66 -11.24 -17.17 3.66
C GLY A 66 -9.92 -16.52 4.05
N ASP A 67 -9.92 -15.84 5.20
CA ASP A 67 -8.85 -14.94 5.66
C ASP A 67 -8.29 -15.29 7.04
N SER A 68 -8.56 -16.51 7.55
CA SER A 68 -8.12 -16.94 8.90
C SER A 68 -6.60 -16.99 9.11
N MET A 69 -5.82 -16.86 8.04
CA MET A 69 -4.35 -16.93 8.05
C MET A 69 -3.70 -15.64 7.52
N ARG A 70 -4.44 -14.52 7.50
CA ARG A 70 -4.03 -13.23 6.91
C ARG A 70 -2.70 -12.69 7.46
N ASP A 71 -2.43 -12.87 8.75
CA ASP A 71 -1.21 -12.38 9.40
C ASP A 71 0.04 -13.15 8.94
N TYR A 72 -0.14 -14.31 8.27
CA TYR A 72 0.91 -15.07 7.58
C TYR A 72 0.94 -14.80 6.07
N ASP A 73 0.36 -13.69 5.62
CA ASP A 73 0.28 -13.29 4.21
C ASP A 73 -0.57 -14.23 3.33
N LEU A 74 -1.36 -15.14 3.93
CA LEU A 74 -2.29 -16.00 3.18
C LEU A 74 -3.61 -15.25 2.89
N HIS A 75 -3.90 -15.09 1.62
CA HIS A 75 -5.11 -14.46 1.11
C HIS A 75 -6.01 -15.47 0.41
N GLU A 76 -7.31 -15.15 0.37
CA GLU A 76 -8.27 -15.91 -0.41
C GLU A 76 -7.85 -15.96 -1.90
N GLY A 77 -7.85 -17.17 -2.48
CA GLY A 77 -7.42 -17.42 -3.85
C GLY A 77 -5.95 -17.82 -4.01
N ASP A 78 -5.13 -17.66 -2.98
CA ASP A 78 -3.73 -18.13 -3.02
C ASP A 78 -3.66 -19.65 -3.19
N ARG A 79 -2.60 -20.12 -3.85
CA ARG A 79 -2.31 -21.56 -3.99
C ARG A 79 -1.20 -21.96 -3.03
N LEU A 80 -1.43 -22.99 -2.22
CA LEU A 80 -0.45 -23.54 -1.31
C LEU A 80 0.15 -24.80 -1.89
N LEU A 81 1.47 -24.86 -2.00
CA LEU A 81 2.19 -26.10 -2.25
C LEU A 81 2.36 -26.86 -0.94
N VAL A 82 1.74 -28.02 -0.85
CA VAL A 82 1.66 -28.82 0.38
C VAL A 82 2.41 -30.12 0.18
N ARG A 83 3.33 -30.43 1.09
CA ARG A 83 4.01 -31.73 1.15
C ARG A 83 3.17 -32.69 1.99
N THR A 84 2.90 -33.86 1.45
CA THR A 84 2.12 -34.92 2.12
C THR A 84 2.91 -35.46 3.31
N GLN A 85 2.40 -35.25 4.51
CA GLN A 85 2.93 -35.77 5.77
C GLN A 85 1.87 -35.66 6.87
N ASP A 86 1.95 -36.51 7.89
CA ASP A 86 1.01 -36.61 9.00
C ASP A 86 1.53 -36.00 10.32
N VAL A 87 2.81 -35.60 10.35
CA VAL A 87 3.47 -34.94 11.48
C VAL A 87 3.82 -33.52 11.10
N ALA A 88 3.68 -32.57 12.02
CA ALA A 88 4.12 -31.18 11.88
C ALA A 88 4.92 -30.72 13.10
N ARG A 89 5.74 -29.69 12.93
CA ARG A 89 6.48 -29.01 14.00
C ARG A 89 5.80 -27.71 14.40
N SER A 90 5.95 -27.30 15.65
CA SER A 90 5.40 -26.01 16.11
C SER A 90 5.86 -24.86 15.21
N GLY A 91 4.90 -24.07 14.75
CA GLY A 91 5.09 -22.96 13.80
C GLY A 91 4.91 -23.33 12.33
N GLU A 92 4.80 -24.61 11.97
CA GLU A 92 4.51 -25.02 10.59
C GLU A 92 3.03 -24.79 10.25
N ILE A 93 2.76 -24.25 9.07
CA ILE A 93 1.41 -24.14 8.54
C ILE A 93 1.01 -25.50 7.97
N VAL A 94 -0.12 -26.04 8.42
CA VAL A 94 -0.63 -27.35 8.05
C VAL A 94 -1.95 -27.25 7.31
N VAL A 95 -2.19 -28.23 6.44
CA VAL A 95 -3.54 -28.55 5.98
C VAL A 95 -4.04 -29.74 6.78
N ALA A 96 -5.15 -29.56 7.48
CA ALA A 96 -5.73 -30.56 8.36
C ALA A 96 -7.23 -30.74 8.10
N HIS A 97 -7.76 -31.89 8.48
CA HIS A 97 -9.17 -32.08 8.77
C HIS A 97 -9.42 -31.72 10.23
N TYR A 98 -10.50 -30.98 10.51
CA TYR A 98 -10.97 -30.72 11.86
C TYR A 98 -12.51 -30.70 11.84
N ASP A 99 -13.14 -31.58 12.62
CA ASP A 99 -14.60 -31.68 12.80
C ASP A 99 -15.43 -31.59 11.50
N GLY A 100 -15.11 -32.47 10.54
CA GLY A 100 -15.88 -32.58 9.29
C GLY A 100 -15.47 -31.59 8.20
N GLY A 101 -14.53 -30.68 8.46
CA GLY A 101 -14.06 -29.68 7.49
C GLY A 101 -12.55 -29.65 7.27
N PRO A 102 -12.07 -29.37 6.04
CA PRO A 102 -10.67 -29.04 5.82
C PRO A 102 -10.35 -27.63 6.32
N THR A 103 -9.14 -27.45 6.85
CA THR A 103 -8.68 -26.16 7.38
C THR A 103 -7.18 -25.99 7.14
N VAL A 104 -6.76 -24.72 7.01
CA VAL A 104 -5.35 -24.30 7.00
C VAL A 104 -5.08 -23.51 8.26
N LYS A 105 -4.13 -23.96 9.08
CA LYS A 105 -3.78 -23.37 10.39
C LYS A 105 -2.30 -23.56 10.70
N THR A 106 -1.77 -22.81 11.65
CA THR A 106 -0.45 -23.06 12.20
C THR A 106 -0.55 -24.15 13.26
N TYR A 107 0.27 -25.20 13.16
CA TYR A 107 0.39 -26.20 14.22
C TYR A 107 1.25 -25.63 15.36
N PHE A 108 0.82 -25.84 16.60
CA PHE A 108 1.59 -25.45 17.78
C PHE A 108 1.40 -26.46 18.90
N GLU A 109 2.51 -26.87 19.53
CA GLU A 109 2.52 -27.63 20.76
C GLU A 109 2.98 -26.72 21.90
N ASP A 110 2.17 -26.59 22.94
CA ASP A 110 2.46 -25.75 24.10
C ASP A 110 3.38 -26.45 25.12
N GLU A 111 3.76 -25.72 26.17
CA GLU A 111 4.66 -26.21 27.21
C GLU A 111 4.11 -27.42 27.99
N ASP A 112 2.77 -27.56 28.03
CA ASP A 112 2.08 -28.66 28.68
C ASP A 112 1.91 -29.88 27.75
N GLY A 113 2.39 -29.79 26.50
CA GLY A 113 2.28 -30.82 25.47
C GLY A 113 0.91 -30.86 24.78
N SER A 114 0.05 -29.86 25.01
CA SER A 114 -1.22 -29.76 24.30
C SER A 114 -0.99 -29.24 22.89
N LYS A 115 -1.70 -29.84 21.94
CA LYS A 115 -1.55 -29.56 20.51
C LYS A 115 -2.68 -28.67 20.03
N TRP A 116 -2.34 -27.72 19.19
CA TRP A 116 -3.23 -26.65 18.75
C TRP A 116 -3.10 -26.40 17.25
N LEU A 117 -4.22 -26.01 16.64
CA LEU A 117 -4.29 -25.39 15.33
C LEU A 117 -4.68 -23.92 15.53
N THR A 118 -3.70 -23.02 15.35
CA THR A 118 -3.88 -21.59 15.59
C THR A 118 -4.14 -20.84 14.27
N PRO A 119 -5.10 -19.90 14.24
CA PRO A 119 -5.26 -18.98 13.13
C PRO A 119 -4.18 -17.89 13.16
N GLY A 120 -3.89 -17.30 12.00
CA GLY A 120 -3.16 -16.04 11.88
C GLY A 120 -4.12 -14.89 11.61
N ASN A 121 -5.16 -14.78 12.43
CA ASN A 121 -6.15 -13.70 12.36
C ASN A 121 -6.93 -13.68 13.68
N ASP A 122 -6.86 -12.56 14.41
CA ASP A 122 -7.46 -12.37 15.74
C ASP A 122 -9.00 -12.57 15.77
N ASN A 123 -9.67 -12.54 14.62
CA ASN A 123 -11.12 -12.80 14.54
C ASN A 123 -11.48 -14.29 14.65
N TYR A 124 -10.49 -15.19 14.67
CA TYR A 124 -10.67 -16.63 14.70
C TYR A 124 -10.09 -17.23 15.98
N GLN A 125 -10.67 -18.34 16.44
CA GLN A 125 -10.23 -19.02 17.66
C GLN A 125 -9.25 -20.15 17.36
N ALA A 126 -8.29 -20.36 18.26
CA ALA A 126 -7.43 -21.53 18.24
C ALA A 126 -8.26 -22.80 18.52
N MET A 127 -7.94 -23.88 17.80
CA MET A 127 -8.64 -25.16 17.89
C MET A 127 -7.71 -26.18 18.56
N ARG A 128 -8.21 -26.92 19.56
CA ARG A 128 -7.39 -27.88 20.30
C ARG A 128 -7.46 -29.25 19.65
N ILE A 129 -6.32 -29.91 19.50
CA ILE A 129 -6.25 -31.28 19.00
C ILE A 129 -6.30 -32.22 20.20
N ASP A 130 -7.48 -32.79 20.47
CA ASP A 130 -7.73 -33.75 21.54
C ASP A 130 -8.77 -34.80 21.12
N ASP A 131 -9.05 -35.76 22.01
CA ASP A 131 -9.98 -36.86 21.75
C ASP A 131 -11.45 -36.41 21.57
N ALA A 132 -11.78 -35.14 21.87
CA ALA A 132 -13.13 -34.61 21.69
C ALA A 132 -13.39 -34.16 20.25
N HIS A 133 -12.35 -33.98 19.43
CA HIS A 133 -12.44 -33.44 18.07
C HIS A 133 -11.80 -34.40 17.06
N GLU A 134 -12.40 -34.57 15.89
CA GLU A 134 -11.81 -35.39 14.83
C GLU A 134 -10.77 -34.56 14.07
N CYS A 135 -9.49 -34.78 14.34
CA CYS A 135 -8.40 -34.06 13.70
C CYS A 135 -7.39 -34.96 12.99
N ARG A 136 -7.05 -34.62 11.75
CA ARG A 136 -6.01 -35.31 10.97
C ARG A 136 -5.20 -34.33 10.13
N ILE A 137 -3.87 -34.34 10.28
CA ILE A 137 -2.97 -33.57 9.41
C ILE A 137 -2.77 -34.34 8.10
N PHE A 138 -2.89 -33.65 6.96
CA PHE A 138 -2.66 -34.20 5.63
C PHE A 138 -1.32 -33.75 5.03
N GLY A 139 -0.83 -32.59 5.45
CA GLY A 139 0.45 -32.09 4.98
C GLY A 139 0.85 -30.76 5.59
N VAL A 140 2.11 -30.40 5.29
CA VAL A 140 2.72 -29.13 5.70
C VAL A 140 2.91 -28.25 4.46
N VAL A 141 2.53 -26.99 4.58
CA VAL A 141 2.69 -25.97 3.54
C VAL A 141 4.17 -25.63 3.39
N GLN A 142 4.68 -25.73 2.16
CA GLN A 142 6.07 -25.40 1.82
C GLN A 142 6.20 -24.03 1.17
N THR A 143 5.21 -23.65 0.37
CA THR A 143 5.27 -22.43 -0.43
C THR A 143 3.86 -21.88 -0.61
N ILE A 144 3.75 -20.56 -0.51
CA ILE A 144 2.54 -19.80 -0.82
C ILE A 144 2.76 -19.16 -2.18
N ILE A 145 1.83 -19.38 -3.10
CA ILE A 145 1.88 -18.87 -4.46
C ILE A 145 0.77 -17.83 -4.57
N HIS A 146 1.17 -16.56 -4.56
CA HIS A 146 0.30 -15.42 -4.83
C HIS A 146 0.18 -15.23 -6.34
N GLU A 147 -1.02 -15.37 -6.87
CA GLU A 147 -1.32 -14.84 -8.20
C GLU A 147 -1.51 -13.33 -8.09
N HIS A 148 -0.46 -12.56 -8.43
CA HIS A 148 -0.55 -11.11 -8.37
C HIS A 148 -1.59 -10.62 -9.39
N PRO A 149 -2.67 -9.93 -8.97
CA PRO A 149 -3.59 -9.34 -9.92
C PRO A 149 -2.84 -8.27 -10.73
N LEU A 150 -2.95 -8.29 -12.06
CA LEU A 150 -2.38 -7.23 -12.90
C LEU A 150 -2.86 -5.87 -12.39
N GLY A 151 -1.98 -4.86 -12.40
CA GLY A 151 -2.34 -3.52 -11.95
C GLY A 151 -3.55 -2.98 -12.72
N ASP A 152 -4.59 -2.54 -12.00
CA ASP A 152 -5.81 -1.99 -12.60
C ASP A 152 -5.49 -0.71 -13.42
N PRO A 153 -5.77 -0.70 -14.74
CA PRO A 153 -5.51 0.47 -15.58
C PRO A 153 -6.17 1.75 -15.08
N ALA A 154 -7.37 1.67 -14.48
CA ALA A 154 -8.05 2.86 -13.97
C ALA A 154 -7.29 3.49 -12.78
N THR A 155 -6.76 2.64 -11.89
CA THR A 155 -5.90 3.06 -10.78
C THR A 155 -4.59 3.67 -11.28
N CYS A 156 -3.95 3.07 -12.28
CA CYS A 156 -2.78 3.63 -12.95
C CYS A 156 -3.08 5.02 -13.55
N ILE A 157 -4.20 5.18 -14.26
CA ILE A 157 -4.63 6.47 -14.83
C ILE A 157 -4.81 7.54 -13.74
N ARG A 158 -5.41 7.19 -12.60
CA ARG A 158 -5.56 8.11 -11.47
C ARG A 158 -4.21 8.54 -10.89
N ALA A 159 -3.29 7.59 -10.70
CA ALA A 159 -1.95 7.88 -10.23
C ALA A 159 -1.19 8.80 -11.20
N VAL A 160 -1.27 8.55 -12.51
CA VAL A 160 -0.68 9.40 -13.55
C VAL A 160 -1.30 10.79 -13.55
N LYS A 161 -2.63 10.92 -13.43
CA LYS A 161 -3.30 12.23 -13.32
C LYS A 161 -2.81 13.01 -12.10
N ARG A 162 -2.69 12.37 -10.95
CA ARG A 162 -2.14 12.98 -9.72
C ARG A 162 -0.70 13.45 -9.92
N ALA A 163 0.14 12.63 -10.55
CA ALA A 163 1.53 12.98 -10.85
C ALA A 163 1.64 14.18 -11.81
N LYS A 164 0.80 14.22 -12.85
CA LYS A 164 0.72 15.36 -13.78
C LYS A 164 0.21 16.63 -13.09
N GLN A 165 -0.73 16.52 -12.17
CA GLN A 165 -1.22 17.65 -11.37
C GLN A 165 -0.19 18.15 -10.34
N SER A 166 0.80 17.33 -9.98
CA SER A 166 1.94 17.72 -9.13
C SER A 166 3.14 18.29 -9.89
N ALA A 167 3.07 18.40 -11.22
CA ALA A 167 4.04 19.19 -11.98
C ALA A 167 3.95 20.66 -11.54
N PRO A 168 5.08 21.37 -11.39
CA PRO A 168 5.07 22.78 -10.96
C PRO A 168 4.15 23.56 -11.89
N THR A 169 3.13 24.19 -11.33
CA THR A 169 2.24 25.05 -12.12
C THR A 169 3.11 26.22 -12.57
N GLN A 170 3.30 26.38 -13.88
CA GLN A 170 4.12 27.44 -14.45
C GLN A 170 3.37 28.77 -14.33
N VAL A 171 3.31 29.30 -13.11
CA VAL A 171 2.70 30.60 -12.80
C VAL A 171 3.73 31.68 -13.09
N SER A 172 3.44 32.58 -14.02
CA SER A 172 4.34 33.71 -14.29
C SER A 172 4.31 34.75 -13.17
N GLU A 173 5.42 35.44 -12.94
CA GLU A 173 5.51 36.55 -11.97
C GLU A 173 4.46 37.64 -12.22
N ARG A 174 4.12 37.92 -13.49
CA ARG A 174 3.05 38.86 -13.85
C ARG A 174 1.69 38.43 -13.30
N ALA A 175 1.37 37.14 -13.36
CA ALA A 175 0.13 36.60 -12.81
C ALA A 175 0.12 36.70 -11.27
N ILE A 176 1.26 36.47 -10.63
CA ILE A 176 1.42 36.64 -9.18
C ILE A 176 1.23 38.11 -8.79
N ALA A 177 1.91 39.03 -9.47
CA ALA A 177 1.79 40.47 -9.24
C ALA A 177 0.34 40.96 -9.40
N TYR A 178 -0.35 40.52 -10.46
CA TYR A 178 -1.76 40.80 -10.65
C TYR A 178 -2.60 40.26 -9.49
N ALA A 179 -2.46 38.97 -9.14
CA ALA A 179 -3.23 38.38 -8.06
C ALA A 179 -2.97 39.05 -6.70
N LEU A 180 -1.74 39.46 -6.42
CA LEU A 180 -1.38 40.23 -5.22
C LEU A 180 -2.10 41.58 -5.17
N SER A 181 -2.16 42.31 -6.30
CA SER A 181 -2.88 43.58 -6.38
C SER A 181 -4.37 43.45 -6.01
N GLN A 182 -4.97 42.30 -6.34
CA GLN A 182 -6.40 42.03 -6.14
C GLN A 182 -6.75 41.60 -4.72
N ILE A 183 -5.79 41.14 -3.92
CA ILE A 183 -6.04 40.70 -2.53
C ILE A 183 -5.58 41.72 -1.49
N ARG A 184 -4.91 42.80 -1.92
CA ARG A 184 -4.25 43.77 -1.03
C ARG A 184 -5.21 44.36 0.02
N GLU A 185 -6.44 44.67 -0.36
CA GLU A 185 -7.48 45.20 0.54
C GLU A 185 -7.90 44.23 1.65
N HIS A 186 -7.67 42.91 1.46
CA HIS A 186 -7.99 41.88 2.44
C HIS A 186 -6.81 41.59 3.41
N ILE A 187 -5.63 42.14 3.14
CA ILE A 187 -4.44 41.99 3.99
C ILE A 187 -4.45 43.07 5.07
N GLN A 188 -5.02 42.75 6.22
CA GLN A 188 -5.10 43.68 7.37
C GLN A 188 -3.88 43.63 8.28
N TYR A 189 -3.19 42.49 8.32
CA TYR A 189 -2.04 42.27 9.21
C TYR A 189 -0.90 41.61 8.45
N LYS A 190 0.33 41.90 8.89
CA LYS A 190 1.57 41.29 8.37
C LYS A 190 1.49 39.76 8.26
N ARG A 191 0.87 39.09 9.23
CA ARG A 191 0.75 37.61 9.22
C ARG A 191 -0.23 37.06 8.17
N HIS A 192 -1.10 37.87 7.56
CA HIS A 192 -1.99 37.40 6.50
C HIS A 192 -1.23 37.00 5.24
N TRP A 193 -0.03 37.54 5.03
CA TRP A 193 0.84 37.15 3.92
C TRP A 193 1.21 35.66 3.94
N PHE A 194 1.15 35.00 5.09
CA PHE A 194 1.37 33.56 5.14
C PHE A 194 0.24 32.75 4.47
N ALA A 195 -0.96 33.32 4.27
CA ALA A 195 -1.99 32.71 3.44
C ALA A 195 -1.57 32.65 1.96
N VAL A 196 -0.89 33.70 1.48
CA VAL A 196 -0.31 33.76 0.12
C VAL A 196 0.86 32.79 0.00
N PHE A 197 1.75 32.76 1.00
CA PHE A 197 2.85 31.81 1.09
C PHE A 197 2.36 30.36 0.95
N ALA A 198 1.29 29.99 1.66
CA ALA A 198 0.70 28.66 1.59
C ALA A 198 0.25 28.29 0.17
N VAL A 199 -0.42 29.20 -0.54
CA VAL A 199 -0.87 28.97 -1.92
C VAL A 199 0.31 28.82 -2.88
N LEU A 200 1.33 29.68 -2.78
CA LEU A 200 2.49 29.59 -3.67
C LEU A 200 3.32 28.33 -3.41
N ARG A 201 3.42 27.90 -2.15
CA ARG A 201 4.06 26.63 -1.78
C ARG A 201 3.27 25.42 -2.27
N ASP A 202 1.94 25.45 -2.18
CA ASP A 202 1.06 24.41 -2.73
C ASP A 202 1.24 24.25 -4.25
N LEU A 203 1.41 25.37 -4.95
CA LEU A 203 1.65 25.41 -6.39
C LEU A 203 3.11 25.10 -6.77
N ARG A 204 3.98 24.85 -5.79
CA ARG A 204 5.43 24.64 -5.95
C ARG A 204 6.16 25.81 -6.60
N VAL A 205 5.65 27.03 -6.45
CA VAL A 205 6.31 28.27 -6.90
C VAL A 205 7.45 28.64 -5.95
N VAL A 206 7.28 28.39 -4.65
CA VAL A 206 8.31 28.62 -3.62
C VAL A 206 8.45 27.38 -2.74
N GLY A 207 9.68 27.03 -2.37
CA GLY A 207 10.03 25.91 -1.48
C GLY A 207 10.06 26.29 0.01
N GLY A 208 10.35 27.56 0.32
CA GLY A 208 10.53 28.02 1.70
C GLY A 208 10.28 29.51 1.89
N LEU A 209 10.37 29.97 3.16
CA LEU A 209 10.07 31.36 3.52
C LEU A 209 11.04 32.36 2.87
N GLY A 210 12.33 32.01 2.72
CA GLY A 210 13.32 32.88 2.07
C GLY A 210 12.94 33.18 0.62
N GLU A 211 12.72 32.14 -0.19
CA GLU A 211 12.27 32.27 -1.59
C GLU A 211 10.97 33.08 -1.72
N PHE A 212 10.06 32.97 -0.73
CA PHE A 212 8.84 33.78 -0.71
C PHE A 212 9.10 35.27 -0.45
N ILE A 213 9.99 35.60 0.49
CA ILE A 213 10.36 36.99 0.79
C ILE A 213 11.09 37.62 -0.39
N ASP A 214 12.01 36.89 -1.02
CA ASP A 214 12.73 37.34 -2.22
C ASP A 214 11.74 37.63 -3.35
N LEU A 215 10.80 36.72 -3.61
CA LEU A 215 9.75 36.88 -4.61
C LEU A 215 8.86 38.10 -4.35
N LEU A 216 8.44 38.33 -3.10
CA LEU A 216 7.64 39.52 -2.76
C LEU A 216 8.44 40.80 -2.94
N SER A 217 9.74 40.79 -2.59
CA SER A 217 10.62 41.94 -2.74
C SER A 217 10.84 42.30 -4.20
N GLU A 218 10.99 41.30 -5.07
CA GLU A 218 11.11 41.50 -6.52
C GLU A 218 9.83 42.06 -7.15
N ILE A 219 8.66 41.56 -6.73
CA ILE A 219 7.36 41.98 -7.29
C ILE A 219 6.89 43.33 -6.75
N MET A 220 7.08 43.59 -5.45
CA MET A 220 6.47 44.71 -4.74
C MET A 220 7.46 45.82 -4.37
N GLY A 221 8.77 45.57 -4.45
CA GLY A 221 9.81 46.54 -4.08
C GLY A 221 9.66 47.00 -2.62
N GLU A 222 9.68 48.32 -2.40
CA GLU A 222 9.57 48.94 -1.07
C GLU A 222 8.22 48.67 -0.37
N GLU A 223 7.20 48.22 -1.09
CA GLU A 223 5.89 47.89 -0.51
C GLU A 223 5.82 46.46 0.05
N ALA A 224 6.89 45.68 -0.10
CA ALA A 224 6.95 44.31 0.39
C ALA A 224 6.87 44.24 1.93
N PRO A 225 6.12 43.28 2.49
CA PRO A 225 6.05 43.10 3.93
C PRO A 225 7.38 42.56 4.49
N ASP A 226 7.83 43.14 5.61
CA ASP A 226 9.07 42.73 6.31
C ASP A 226 8.92 41.38 7.05
N LEU A 227 8.66 40.26 6.38
CA LEU A 227 8.34 38.99 7.05
C LEU A 227 9.56 38.31 7.68
N ASP A 228 9.40 37.68 8.84
CA ASP A 228 10.46 36.88 9.49
C ASP A 228 9.96 35.52 9.99
N VAL A 229 10.91 34.67 10.41
CA VAL A 229 10.63 33.34 10.98
C VAL A 229 9.83 33.44 12.28
N LYS A 230 10.01 34.50 13.08
CA LYS A 230 9.30 34.69 14.35
C LYS A 230 7.81 34.92 14.11
N ASP A 231 7.44 35.56 13.01
CA ASP A 231 6.06 35.78 12.62
C ASP A 231 5.38 34.50 12.13
N LEU A 232 6.13 33.63 11.43
CA LEU A 232 5.65 32.30 11.05
C LEU A 232 5.48 31.39 12.28
N ALA A 233 6.40 31.45 13.25
CA ALA A 233 6.35 30.65 14.48
C ALA A 233 5.16 30.99 15.40
N LYS A 234 4.55 32.16 15.23
CA LYS A 234 3.30 32.56 15.93
C LYS A 234 2.05 31.92 15.33
N LEU A 235 2.18 31.22 14.20
CA LEU A 235 1.09 30.48 13.54
C LEU A 235 1.21 28.98 13.85
N ASN A 236 0.13 28.25 13.65
CA ASN A 236 0.20 26.78 13.66
C ASN A 236 0.98 26.31 12.43
N VAL A 237 2.29 26.10 12.56
CA VAL A 237 3.19 25.77 11.44
C VAL A 237 2.80 24.45 10.75
N LEU A 238 2.13 23.53 11.46
CA LEU A 238 1.66 22.26 10.91
C LEU A 238 0.57 22.45 9.85
N SER A 239 -0.19 23.54 9.90
CA SER A 239 -1.20 23.90 8.90
C SER A 239 -0.61 24.02 7.48
N PHE A 240 0.66 24.42 7.37
CA PHE A 240 1.37 24.56 6.08
C PHE A 240 1.88 23.23 5.52
N ARG A 241 1.75 22.11 6.25
CA ARG A 241 2.10 20.78 5.73
C ARG A 241 1.02 20.20 4.81
N LYS A 242 -0.22 20.68 4.92
CA LYS A 242 -1.34 20.25 4.09
C LYS A 242 -1.77 21.37 3.11
N PRO A 243 -2.26 21.00 1.92
CA PRO A 243 -2.77 21.98 0.96
C PRO A 243 -3.89 22.85 1.53
N VAL A 244 -3.97 24.10 1.07
CA VAL A 244 -4.99 25.10 1.42
C VAL A 244 -6.41 24.57 1.21
N CYS A 245 -6.63 23.69 0.21
CA CYS A 245 -7.95 23.09 -0.02
C CYS A 245 -8.40 22.10 1.07
N LEU A 246 -7.48 21.64 1.92
CA LEU A 246 -7.73 20.74 3.04
C LEU A 246 -7.65 21.46 4.39
N TRP A 247 -7.59 22.80 4.41
CA TRP A 247 -7.62 23.54 5.66
C TRP A 247 -9.02 23.48 6.31
N ASP A 248 -9.02 23.25 7.61
CA ASP A 248 -10.19 23.23 8.49
C ASP A 248 -9.91 24.09 9.74
N GLU A 249 -10.91 24.27 10.61
CA GLU A 249 -10.78 25.13 11.80
C GLU A 249 -9.79 24.59 12.84
N ASN A 250 -9.62 23.26 12.94
CA ASN A 250 -8.81 22.60 13.95
C ASN A 250 -7.31 22.65 13.61
N ASP A 251 -6.98 22.68 12.32
CA ASP A 251 -5.59 22.70 11.82
C ASP A 251 -5.28 23.97 11.02
N SER A 252 -5.93 25.06 11.41
CA SER A 252 -5.78 26.37 10.78
C SER A 252 -4.49 27.08 11.20
N PRO A 253 -3.89 27.97 10.36
CA PRO A 253 -2.74 28.78 10.77
C PRO A 253 -3.01 29.65 12.01
N ALA A 254 -4.28 29.98 12.28
CA ALA A 254 -4.71 30.74 13.45
C ALA A 254 -6.11 30.30 13.92
N GLY A 255 -6.27 30.04 15.22
CA GLY A 255 -7.55 29.65 15.83
C GLY A 255 -8.51 30.82 16.10
N ASN A 256 -9.63 30.53 16.79
CA ASN A 256 -10.65 31.48 17.27
C ASN A 256 -11.25 32.39 16.18
N GLY A 257 -11.74 31.81 15.07
CA GLY A 257 -12.42 32.53 13.99
C GLY A 257 -11.49 33.32 13.05
N ARG A 258 -10.22 33.49 13.40
CA ARG A 258 -9.20 34.13 12.55
C ARG A 258 -8.86 33.28 11.32
N PHE A 259 -9.11 31.98 11.39
CA PHE A 259 -8.98 31.04 10.28
C PHE A 259 -9.69 31.50 9.00
N GLN A 260 -10.92 32.03 9.11
CA GLN A 260 -11.72 32.39 7.95
C GLN A 260 -11.03 33.47 7.10
N ALA A 261 -10.36 34.43 7.72
CA ALA A 261 -9.59 35.44 7.01
C ALA A 261 -8.44 34.83 6.20
N TYR A 262 -7.68 33.88 6.78
CA TYR A 262 -6.59 33.20 6.06
C TYR A 262 -7.12 32.35 4.90
N ARG A 263 -8.20 31.60 5.13
CA ARG A 263 -8.84 30.78 4.11
C ARG A 263 -9.37 31.63 2.97
N GLU A 264 -10.03 32.74 3.28
CA GLU A 264 -10.61 33.64 2.29
C GLU A 264 -9.51 34.31 1.43
N ILE A 265 -8.44 34.82 2.06
CA ILE A 265 -7.29 35.39 1.34
C ILE A 265 -6.66 34.35 0.43
N ALA A 266 -6.41 33.14 0.93
CA ALA A 266 -5.80 32.06 0.15
C ALA A 266 -6.70 31.63 -1.03
N HIS A 267 -8.01 31.50 -0.83
CA HIS A 267 -8.96 31.18 -1.90
C HIS A 267 -9.06 32.29 -2.95
N ARG A 268 -9.15 33.56 -2.54
CA ARG A 268 -9.20 34.71 -3.46
C ARG A 268 -7.93 34.80 -4.28
N PHE A 269 -6.78 34.69 -3.64
CA PHE A 269 -5.48 34.71 -4.30
C PHE A 269 -5.36 33.59 -5.34
N ARG A 270 -5.64 32.34 -4.94
CA ARG A 270 -5.62 31.18 -5.84
C ARG A 270 -6.56 31.34 -7.04
N LYS A 271 -7.76 31.87 -6.81
CA LYS A 271 -8.74 32.14 -7.88
C LYS A 271 -8.21 33.14 -8.92
N LYS A 272 -7.45 34.15 -8.48
CA LYS A 272 -6.86 35.18 -9.36
C LYS A 272 -5.61 34.73 -10.10
N LEU A 273 -4.95 33.65 -9.64
CA LEU A 273 -3.83 33.02 -10.35
C LEU A 273 -4.27 32.13 -11.53
N SER A 274 -5.55 31.75 -11.59
CA SER A 274 -6.11 30.84 -12.62
C SER A 274 -6.79 31.57 -13.78
N VAL A 275 -6.63 32.90 -13.86
CA VAL A 275 -7.18 33.81 -14.89
C VAL A 275 -6.01 34.45 -15.62
#